data_AF-K1MRR6-F1
#
_entry.id   AF-K1MRR6-F1
#
_cell.length_a   1.000
_cell.length_b   1.000
_cell.length_c   1.000
_cell.angle_alpha   90.00
_cell.angle_beta   90.00
_cell.angle_gamma   90.00
#
_symmetry.space_group_name_H-M   'P 1'
#
loop_
_entity.id
_entity.type
_entity.pdbx_description
1 polymer ?
#
loop_
_entity_poly.entity_id
_entity_poly.type
_entity_poly.pdbx_seq_one_letter_code
_entity_poly.pdbx_strand_id
1 'polypeptide(L)' 'MNCLKLKRFSHHLQVSFKDLVIICRHWYRLYAPAEFTHRRNIDQIKTTDSLILALLIWQAKTGIESQ' A
#
# COMPACT_ATOMS: atom_id res chain seq x y z
N MET A 1 16.58 14.12 11.26
CA MET A 1 15.62 13.24 10.55
C MET A 1 15.64 13.58 9.07
N ASN A 2 16.28 12.74 8.24
CA ASN A 2 16.57 13.05 6.83
C ASN A 2 15.37 12.73 5.91
N CYS A 3 14.32 13.56 5.93
CA CYS A 3 13.16 13.42 5.03
C CYS A 3 13.39 13.93 3.59
N LEU A 4 14.60 14.42 3.28
CA LEU A 4 14.87 15.11 2.01
C LEU A 4 15.33 14.20 0.86
N LYS A 5 15.68 12.93 1.12
CA LYS A 5 16.21 12.02 0.08
C LYS A 5 15.14 11.20 -0.67
N LEU A 6 13.92 11.11 -0.16
CA LEU A 6 12.83 10.38 -0.83
C LEU A 6 12.25 11.12 -2.04
N LYS A 7 12.33 12.47 -2.07
CA LYS A 7 11.85 13.26 -3.22
C LYS A 7 12.60 12.98 -4.52
N ARG A 8 13.88 12.57 -4.45
CA ARG A 8 14.73 12.44 -5.64
C ARG A 8 14.41 11.21 -6.50
N PHE A 9 13.76 10.18 -5.94
CA PHE A 9 13.34 8.99 -6.71
C PHE A 9 11.89 9.08 -7.24
N SER A 10 11.15 10.15 -6.90
CA SER A 10 9.73 10.25 -7.20
C SER A 10 9.39 10.57 -8.66
N HIS A 11 10.36 11.01 -9.46
CA HIS A 11 10.12 11.39 -10.87
C HIS A 11 10.10 10.19 -11.83
N HIS A 12 10.54 9.00 -11.40
CA HIS A 12 10.68 7.82 -12.26
C HIS A 12 9.89 6.58 -11.84
N LEU A 13 9.08 6.65 -10.77
CA LEU A 13 8.05 5.63 -10.55
C LEU A 13 6.71 6.13 -11.10
N GLN A 14 6.55 6.05 -12.42
CA GLN A 14 5.24 6.06 -13.10
C GLN A 14 4.50 4.73 -12.87
N VAL A 15 4.54 4.21 -11.64
CA VAL A 15 3.81 3.01 -11.27
C VAL A 15 2.34 3.38 -11.21
N SER A 16 1.54 2.78 -12.09
CA SER A 16 0.09 2.96 -12.06
C SER A 16 -0.48 2.44 -10.74
N PHE A 17 -1.65 2.93 -10.32
CA PHE A 17 -2.29 2.42 -9.12
C PHE A 17 -2.54 0.89 -9.21
N LYS A 18 -2.82 0.38 -10.41
CA LYS A 18 -3.00 -1.05 -10.67
C LYS A 18 -1.72 -1.84 -10.39
N ASP A 19 -0.58 -1.35 -10.85
CA ASP A 19 0.72 -1.98 -10.60
C ASP A 19 1.09 -1.92 -9.12
N LEU A 20 0.76 -0.80 -8.44
CA LEU A 20 0.95 -0.66 -7.01
C LEU A 20 0.15 -1.70 -6.22
N VAL A 21 -1.10 -1.98 -6.61
CA VAL A 21 -1.93 -3.03 -5.98
C VAL A 21 -1.30 -4.40 -6.16
N ILE A 22 -0.77 -4.72 -7.34
CA ILE A 22 -0.09 -6.00 -7.60
C ILE A 22 1.14 -6.16 -6.72
N ILE A 23 1.97 -5.11 -6.64
CA ILE A 23 3.15 -5.07 -5.78
C ILE A 23 2.73 -5.25 -4.31
N CYS A 24 1.78 -4.46 -3.82
CA CYS A 24 1.28 -4.55 -2.45
C CYS A 24 0.75 -5.95 -2.13
N ARG A 25 0.03 -6.59 -3.05
CA ARG A 25 -0.45 -7.97 -2.87
C ARG A 25 0.69 -8.96 -2.75
N HIS A 26 1.73 -8.82 -3.57
CA HIS A 26 2.91 -9.71 -3.52
C HIS A 26 3.64 -9.58 -2.19
N TRP A 27 3.97 -8.35 -1.77
CA TRP A 27 4.65 -8.10 -0.50
C TRP A 27 3.77 -8.47 0.70
N TYR A 28 2.47 -8.17 0.66
CA TYR A 28 1.55 -8.58 1.71
C TYR A 28 1.56 -10.10 1.89
N ARG A 29 1.51 -10.88 0.81
CA ARG A 29 1.57 -12.35 0.91
C ARG A 29 2.89 -12.87 1.46
N LEU A 30 4.01 -12.20 1.16
CA LEU A 30 5.34 -12.65 1.57
C LEU A 30 5.67 -12.31 3.03
N TYR A 31 5.20 -11.16 3.52
CA TYR A 31 5.64 -10.61 4.80
C TYR A 31 4.53 -10.44 5.83
N ALA A 32 3.25 -10.54 5.45
CA ALA A 32 2.18 -10.44 6.43
C ALA A 32 2.20 -11.67 7.36
N PRO A 33 2.18 -11.46 8.68
CA PRO A 33 2.01 -12.54 9.64
C PRO A 33 0.72 -13.32 9.37
N ALA A 34 0.74 -14.63 9.65
CA ALA A 34 -0.40 -15.52 9.41
C ALA A 34 -1.67 -15.09 10.18
N GLU A 35 -1.50 -14.31 11.26
CA GLU A 35 -2.57 -13.71 12.06
C GLU A 35 -3.42 -12.72 11.25
N PHE A 36 -2.82 -12.01 10.29
CA PHE A 36 -3.53 -11.06 9.43
C PHE A 36 -4.26 -11.75 8.27
N THR A 37 -3.76 -12.89 7.80
CA THR A 37 -4.44 -13.70 6.76
C THR A 37 -5.69 -14.43 7.26
N HIS A 38 -5.87 -14.59 8.58
CA HIS A 38 -6.99 -15.32 9.19
C HIS A 38 -7.96 -14.40 9.96
N ARG A 39 -8.05 -13.11 9.59
CA ARG A 39 -8.99 -12.21 10.26
C ARG A 39 -10.44 -12.71 10.11
N ARG A 40 -11.15 -12.78 11.22
CA ARG A 40 -12.53 -13.32 11.36
C ARG A 40 -13.60 -12.67 10.47
N ASN A 41 -13.29 -11.56 9.81
CA ASN A 41 -14.24 -10.77 9.02
C ASN A 41 -13.83 -10.64 7.54
N ILE A 42 -12.88 -11.43 7.04
CA ILE A 42 -12.44 -11.34 5.64
C ILE A 42 -13.61 -11.46 4.66
N ASP A 43 -14.59 -12.31 4.94
CA ASP A 43 -15.76 -12.51 4.08
C ASP A 43 -16.78 -11.35 4.14
N GLN A 44 -16.67 -10.46 5.14
CA GLN A 44 -17.55 -9.30 5.30
C GLN A 44 -16.94 -8.01 4.71
N ILE A 45 -15.65 -8.02 4.38
CA ILE A 45 -14.94 -6.81 3.97
C ILE A 45 -14.86 -6.75 2.43
N LYS A 46 -15.41 -5.67 1.84
CA LYS A 46 -15.38 -5.42 0.38
C LYS A 46 -14.01 -5.04 -0.18
N THR A 47 -13.01 -4.85 0.69
CA THR A 47 -11.69 -4.27 0.37
C THR A 47 -10.58 -5.15 0.94
N THR A 48 -9.67 -5.61 0.08
CA THR A 48 -8.55 -6.44 0.54
C THR A 48 -7.49 -5.63 1.26
N ASP A 49 -6.76 -6.25 2.18
CA ASP A 49 -5.65 -5.60 2.92
C ASP A 49 -4.58 -5.05 1.98
N SER A 50 -4.29 -5.76 0.88
CA SER A 50 -3.39 -5.29 -0.17
C SER A 50 -3.88 -4.01 -0.86
N LEU A 51 -5.20 -3.86 -1.01
CA LEU A 51 -5.80 -2.67 -1.61
C LEU A 51 -5.75 -1.49 -0.63
N ILE A 52 -6.02 -1.74 0.66
CA ILE A 52 -5.84 -0.73 1.73
C ILE A 52 -4.38 -0.25 1.75
N LEU A 53 -3.42 -1.17 1.71
CA LEU A 53 -1.99 -0.84 1.69
C LEU A 53 -1.63 0.01 0.46
N ALA A 54 -2.12 -0.35 -0.73
CA ALA A 54 -1.91 0.42 -1.94
C ALA A 54 -2.52 1.82 -1.86
N LEU A 55 -3.71 1.96 -1.27
CA LEU A 55 -4.36 3.26 -1.05
C LEU A 55 -3.56 4.14 -0.09
N LEU A 56 -3.08 3.60 1.03
CA LEU A 56 -2.27 4.34 2.00
C LEU A 56 -0.96 4.83 1.39
N ILE A 57 -0.26 3.98 0.64
CA ILE A 57 0.97 4.36 -0.08
C ILE A 57 0.67 5.41 -1.15
N TRP A 58 -0.44 5.26 -1.86
CA TRP A 58 -0.87 6.22 -2.87
C TRP A 58 -1.18 7.59 -2.26
N GLN A 59 -1.93 7.64 -1.16
CA GLN A 59 -2.23 8.86 -0.40
C GLN A 59 -0.95 9.54 0.11
N ALA A 60 -0.02 8.77 0.69
CA ALA A 60 1.26 9.28 1.14
C ALA A 60 2.10 9.85 -0.02
N LYS A 61 2.03 9.25 -1.21
CA LYS A 61 2.72 9.72 -2.42
C LYS A 61 2.08 10.99 -2.99
N THR A 62 0.75 11.07 -3.01
CA THR A 62 0.03 12.23 -3.55
C THR A 62 0.00 13.41 -2.58
N GLY A 63 0.43 13.23 -1.33
CA GLY A 63 0.42 14.27 -0.31
C GLY A 63 -0.99 14.66 0.12
N ILE A 64 -1.97 13.76 -0.08
CA ILE A 64 -3.33 13.96 0.41
C ILE A 64 -3.33 13.59 1.90
N GLU A 65 -3.23 14.61 2.74
CA GLU A 65 -3.46 14.46 4.18
C GLU A 65 -4.95 14.27 4.43
N SER A 66 -5.30 13.27 5.26
CA SER A 66 -6.67 13.14 5.76
C SER A 66 -7.01 14.38 6.56
N GLN A 67 -8.12 15.05 6.21
CA GLN A 67 -8.70 16.12 7.03
C GLN A 67 -9.20 15.58 8.37
#